data_AF-A0A4Q5CH82-F1
#
_entry.id   AF-A0A4Q5CH82-F1
#
_cell.length_a   1.000
_cell.length_b   1.000
_cell.length_c   1.000
_cell.angle_alpha   90.00
_cell.angle_beta   90.00
_cell.angle_gamma   90.00
#
_symmetry.space_group_name_H-M   'P 1'
#
loop_
_entity.id
_entity.type
_entity.pdbx_description
1 polymer ?
#
loop_
_entity_poly.entity_id
_entity_poly.type
_entity_poly.pdbx_seq_one_letter_code
_entity_poly.pdbx_strand_id
1 'polypeptide(L)'
;MKKYIHVTSEDRQFLAKAFNVSSVTVWKALRFEQDTDTIRRIQKAARERGGIVMAVAPVMETLHDHDNVIRQYFPNGALLEISKNDSTGVVTYKGEEVRHYDNVTFSNIDSIQNFAAALK
;
A
#
# COMPACT_ATOMS: atom_id res chain seq x y z
N MET A 1 2.58 0.94 8.91
CA MET A 1 1.39 1.05 8.06
C MET A 1 0.76 2.42 8.28
N LYS A 2 0.71 3.27 7.24
CA LYS A 2 0.00 4.56 7.37
C LYS A 2 -1.50 4.26 7.37
N LYS A 3 -2.29 5.01 8.13
CA LYS A 3 -3.75 4.88 8.14
C LYS A 3 -4.40 6.25 8.24
N TYR A 4 -5.63 6.37 7.78
CA TYR A 4 -6.40 7.61 7.87
C TYR A 4 -7.90 7.31 7.95
N ILE A 5 -8.70 8.25 8.44
CA ILE A 5 -10.16 8.17 8.39
C ILE A 5 -10.61 8.85 7.11
N HIS A 6 -11.16 8.07 6.17
CA HIS A 6 -11.77 8.60 4.95
C HIS A 6 -13.15 9.16 5.28
N VAL A 7 -13.38 10.40 4.88
CA VAL A 7 -14.65 11.14 5.06
C VAL A 7 -14.89 12.01 3.82
N THR A 8 -16.15 12.41 3.62
CA THR A 8 -16.53 13.35 2.56
C THR A 8 -15.91 14.73 2.77
N SER A 9 -15.96 15.58 1.75
CA SER A 9 -15.50 16.97 1.87
C SER A 9 -16.40 17.78 2.80
N GLU A 10 -17.70 17.50 2.76
CA GLU A 10 -18.75 18.06 3.59
C GLU A 10 -18.50 17.75 5.07
N ASP A 11 -18.17 16.49 5.39
CA ASP A 11 -17.84 16.09 6.75
C ASP A 11 -16.56 16.73 7.27
N ARG A 12 -15.55 16.92 6.41
CA ARG A 12 -14.34 17.66 6.78
C ARG A 12 -14.65 19.10 7.17
N GLN A 13 -15.51 19.78 6.42
CA GLN A 13 -15.93 21.14 6.73
C GLN A 13 -16.78 21.20 8.01
N PHE A 14 -17.68 20.22 8.19
CA PHE A 14 -18.47 20.08 9.40
C PHE A 14 -17.57 19.93 10.64
N LEU A 15 -16.58 19.05 10.59
CA LEU A 15 -15.64 18.83 11.70
C LEU A 15 -14.84 20.09 12.03
N ALA A 16 -14.37 20.82 11.02
CA ALA A 16 -13.64 22.07 11.24
C ALA A 16 -14.51 23.10 11.99
N LYS A 17 -15.77 23.26 11.57
CA LYS A 17 -16.74 24.15 12.22
C LYS A 17 -17.13 23.68 13.63
N ALA A 18 -17.45 22.40 13.80
CA ALA A 18 -17.93 21.84 15.06
C ALA A 18 -16.88 21.93 16.18
N PHE A 19 -15.60 21.85 15.84
CA PHE A 19 -14.50 21.93 16.80
C PHE A 19 -13.81 23.31 16.82
N ASN A 20 -14.26 24.27 16.00
CA ASN A 20 -13.64 25.59 15.82
C ASN A 20 -12.12 25.50 15.56
N VAL A 21 -11.74 24.65 14.61
CA VAL A 21 -10.33 24.42 14.21
C VAL A 21 -10.14 24.63 12.71
N SER A 22 -8.89 24.83 12.30
CA SER A 22 -8.55 24.89 10.88
C SER A 22 -8.76 23.55 10.18
N SER A 23 -8.96 23.60 8.86
CA SER A 23 -9.01 22.41 8.00
C SER A 23 -7.73 21.56 8.10
N VAL A 24 -6.58 22.20 8.32
CA VAL A 24 -5.28 21.52 8.52
C VAL A 24 -5.28 20.70 9.81
N THR A 25 -5.85 21.23 10.90
CA THR A 25 -5.98 20.47 12.16
C THR A 25 -6.87 19.24 11.97
N VAL A 26 -7.99 19.38 11.26
CA VAL A 26 -8.85 18.22 10.91
C VAL A 26 -8.08 17.22 10.06
N TRP A 27 -7.31 17.67 9.06
CA TRP A 27 -6.51 16.79 8.22
C TRP A 27 -5.48 15.98 9.02
N LYS A 28 -4.75 16.63 9.95
CA LYS A 28 -3.82 15.96 10.87
C LYS A 28 -4.52 14.96 11.78
N ALA A 29 -5.71 15.33 12.28
CA ALA A 29 -6.54 14.45 13.11
C ALA A 29 -6.92 13.17 12.35
N LEU A 30 -7.45 13.31 11.13
CA LEU A 30 -7.90 12.20 10.30
C LEU A 30 -6.75 11.28 9.87
N ARG A 31 -5.50 11.79 9.79
CA ARG A 31 -4.30 11.01 9.44
C ARG A 31 -3.50 10.48 10.63
N PHE A 32 -4.00 10.67 11.86
CA PHE A 32 -3.30 10.25 13.08
C PHE A 32 -1.90 10.86 13.22
N GLU A 33 -1.71 12.10 12.74
CA GLU A 33 -0.41 12.80 12.84
C GLU A 33 -0.19 13.47 14.20
N GLN A 34 -1.25 13.60 15.00
CA GLN A 34 -1.23 14.18 16.34
C GLN A 34 -2.12 13.37 17.27
N ASP A 35 -1.82 13.43 18.57
CA ASP A 35 -2.59 12.76 19.60
C ASP A 35 -2.85 13.69 20.79
N THR A 36 -3.99 14.37 20.76
CA THR A 36 -4.50 15.24 21.84
C THR A 36 -5.98 14.95 22.07
N ASP A 37 -6.55 15.43 23.18
CA ASP A 37 -7.96 15.23 23.48
C ASP A 37 -8.87 15.75 22.34
N THR A 38 -8.64 16.98 21.86
CA THR A 38 -9.36 17.57 20.73
C THR A 38 -9.26 16.70 19.47
N ILE A 39 -8.06 16.18 19.16
CA ILE A 39 -7.84 15.31 17.99
C ILE A 39 -8.61 13.99 18.12
N ARG A 40 -8.58 13.35 19.29
CA ARG A 40 -9.33 12.11 19.56
C ARG A 40 -10.83 12.33 19.42
N ARG A 41 -11.35 13.48 19.88
CA ARG A 41 -12.76 13.85 19.72
C ARG A 41 -13.13 14.09 18.25
N ILE A 42 -12.26 14.74 17.47
CA ILE A 42 -12.44 14.88 16.02
C ILE A 42 -12.48 13.50 15.33
N GLN A 43 -11.57 12.59 15.68
CA GLN A 43 -11.55 11.23 15.13
C GLN A 43 -12.81 10.42 15.49
N LYS A 44 -13.30 10.55 16.74
CA LYS A 44 -14.55 9.92 17.17
C LYS A 44 -15.73 10.45 16.35
N ALA A 45 -15.88 11.78 16.27
CA ALA A 45 -16.94 12.41 15.49
C ALA A 45 -16.87 12.05 13.99
N ALA A 46 -15.67 11.93 13.42
CA ALA A 46 -15.50 11.48 12.04
C ALA A 46 -16.06 10.07 11.81
N ARG A 47 -15.82 9.13 12.74
CA ARG A 47 -16.36 7.76 12.67
C ARG A 47 -17.87 7.71 12.88
N GLU A 48 -18.39 8.49 13.82
CA GLU A 48 -19.84 8.62 14.07
C GLU A 48 -20.59 9.16 12.85
N ARG A 49 -19.91 9.95 11.99
CA ARG A 49 -20.42 10.44 10.71
C ARG A 49 -20.19 9.49 9.54
N GLY A 50 -19.85 8.23 9.80
CA GLY A 50 -19.64 7.22 8.75
C GLY A 50 -18.22 7.19 8.18
N GLY A 51 -17.27 7.90 8.77
CA GLY A 51 -15.88 7.86 8.36
C GLY A 51 -15.23 6.50 8.57
N ILE A 52 -14.59 5.97 7.52
CA ILE A 52 -14.01 4.63 7.51
C ILE A 52 -12.50 4.72 7.73
N VAL A 53 -11.95 3.89 8.62
CA VAL A 53 -10.49 3.80 8.80
C VAL A 53 -9.90 3.02 7.64
N MET A 54 -9.12 3.70 6.81
CA MET A 54 -8.38 3.15 5.69
C MET A 54 -6.93 2.89 6.09
N ALA A 55 -6.38 1.77 5.65
CA ALA A 55 -4.95 1.49 5.70
C ALA A 55 -4.31 1.82 4.34
N VAL A 56 -3.12 2.42 4.38
CA VAL A 56 -2.26 2.60 3.21
C VAL A 56 -1.13 1.59 3.33
N ALA A 57 -1.17 0.60 2.45
CA ALA A 57 -0.08 -0.33 2.22
C ALA A 57 0.43 -0.12 0.80
N PRO A 58 1.74 -0.23 0.56
CA PRO A 58 2.23 -0.41 -0.79
C PRO A 58 1.55 -1.65 -1.39
N VAL A 59 0.97 -1.49 -2.57
CA VAL A 59 0.36 -2.61 -3.26
C VAL A 59 1.49 -3.49 -3.78
N MET A 60 1.49 -4.75 -3.35
CA MET A 60 2.31 -5.80 -3.93
C MET A 60 1.34 -6.70 -4.70
N GLU A 61 1.19 -6.41 -5.98
CA GLU A 61 0.28 -7.11 -6.88
C GLU A 61 1.00 -8.32 -7.49
N THR A 62 0.31 -9.47 -7.53
CA THR A 62 0.73 -10.64 -8.29
C THR A 62 -0.37 -10.97 -9.30
N LEU A 63 -0.07 -10.78 -10.58
CA LEU A 63 -1.00 -10.95 -11.68
C LEU A 63 -0.67 -12.24 -12.43
N HIS A 64 -1.71 -12.99 -12.79
CA HIS A 64 -1.61 -14.17 -13.64
C HIS A 64 -2.13 -13.79 -15.02
N ASP A 65 -1.22 -13.39 -15.89
CA ASP A 65 -1.58 -12.85 -17.20
C ASP A 65 -1.88 -13.95 -18.22
N HIS A 66 -2.55 -13.55 -19.31
CA HIS A 66 -2.99 -14.42 -20.40
C HIS A 66 -1.84 -14.95 -21.27
N ASP A 67 -0.66 -14.31 -21.20
CA ASP A 67 0.56 -14.67 -21.91
C ASP A 67 1.35 -15.79 -21.21
N ASN A 68 0.70 -16.49 -20.26
CA ASN A 68 1.30 -17.50 -19.41
C ASN A 68 2.45 -16.99 -18.53
N VAL A 69 2.45 -15.69 -18.17
CA VAL A 69 3.41 -15.14 -17.21
C VAL A 69 2.71 -14.81 -15.88
N ILE A 70 3.40 -15.01 -14.77
CA ILE A 70 3.04 -14.47 -13.46
C ILE A 70 3.92 -13.26 -13.20
N ARG A 71 3.32 -12.10 -12.96
CA ARG A 71 4.04 -10.84 -12.70
C ARG A 71 3.79 -10.38 -11.28
N GLN A 72 4.85 -10.22 -10.51
CA GLN A 72 4.78 -9.65 -9.17
C GLN A 72 5.52 -8.33 -9.08
N TYR A 73 4.78 -7.28 -8.79
CA TYR A 73 5.29 -5.92 -8.68
C TYR A 73 5.64 -5.63 -7.22
N PHE A 74 6.87 -5.18 -6.99
CA PHE A 74 7.35 -4.82 -5.67
C PHE A 74 7.37 -3.29 -5.50
N PRO A 75 7.03 -2.78 -4.31
CA PRO A 75 7.04 -1.34 -4.02
C PRO A 75 8.36 -0.61 -4.24
N ASN A 76 9.47 -1.33 -4.20
CA ASN A 76 10.81 -0.78 -4.44
C ASN A 76 11.14 -0.60 -5.94
N GLY A 77 10.24 -1.00 -6.84
CA GLY A 77 10.44 -0.95 -8.29
C GLY A 77 11.03 -2.22 -8.88
N ALA A 78 11.13 -3.31 -8.11
CA ALA A 78 11.46 -4.63 -8.66
C ALA A 78 10.21 -5.29 -9.28
N LEU A 79 10.44 -6.10 -10.31
CA LEU A 79 9.46 -6.93 -10.97
C LEU A 79 10.00 -8.36 -10.99
N LEU A 80 9.20 -9.31 -10.53
CA LEU A 80 9.43 -10.74 -10.72
C LEU A 80 8.47 -11.24 -11.80
N GLU A 81 9.01 -11.79 -12.88
CA GLU A 81 8.26 -12.46 -13.93
C GLU A 81 8.57 -13.96 -13.87
N ILE A 82 7.54 -14.81 -13.84
CA ILE A 82 7.68 -16.27 -13.86
C ILE A 82 6.87 -16.81 -15.04
N SER A 83 7.54 -17.49 -15.96
CA SER A 83 6.90 -18.21 -17.07
C SER A 83 6.20 -19.46 -16.55
N LYS A 84 4.91 -19.61 -16.84
CA LYS A 84 4.13 -20.83 -16.54
C LYS A 84 4.42 -21.96 -17.52
N ASN A 85 5.12 -21.69 -18.63
CA ASN A 85 5.40 -22.68 -19.67
C ASN A 85 6.56 -23.60 -19.26
N ASP A 86 7.61 -23.02 -18.69
CA ASP A 86 8.87 -23.70 -18.39
C ASP A 86 9.40 -23.42 -16.98
N SER A 87 8.66 -22.65 -16.18
CA SER A 87 9.05 -22.26 -14.81
C SER A 87 10.30 -21.37 -14.74
N THR A 88 10.72 -20.74 -15.83
CA THR A 88 11.80 -19.74 -15.78
C THR A 88 11.35 -18.49 -15.04
N GLY A 89 12.27 -17.85 -14.32
CA GLY A 89 12.00 -16.66 -13.52
C GLY A 89 13.04 -15.57 -13.75
N VAL A 90 12.59 -14.34 -13.94
CA VAL A 90 13.45 -13.16 -14.11
C VAL A 90 13.08 -12.10 -13.08
N VAL A 91 14.09 -11.58 -12.39
CA VAL A 91 13.94 -10.39 -11.55
C VAL A 91 14.55 -9.21 -12.28
N THR A 92 13.71 -8.23 -12.58
CA THR A 92 14.08 -6.96 -13.20
C THR A 92 14.02 -5.85 -12.16
N TYR A 93 15.04 -5.00 -12.12
CA TYR A 93 15.09 -3.85 -11.23
C TYR A 93 15.53 -2.62 -12.00
N LYS A 94 14.71 -1.55 -11.95
CA LYS A 94 14.96 -0.31 -12.69
C LYS A 94 15.18 -0.52 -14.21
N GLY A 95 14.51 -1.55 -14.77
CA GLY A 95 14.57 -1.88 -16.19
C GLY A 95 15.69 -2.84 -16.59
N GLU A 96 16.53 -3.27 -15.65
CA GLU A 96 17.62 -4.22 -15.92
C GLU A 96 17.35 -5.58 -15.26
N GLU A 97 17.63 -6.65 -16.00
CA GLU A 97 17.65 -8.00 -15.42
C GLU A 97 18.81 -8.09 -14.42
N VAL A 98 18.45 -8.31 -13.15
CA VAL A 98 19.43 -8.44 -12.06
C VAL A 98 19.60 -9.89 -11.61
N ARG A 99 18.68 -10.77 -11.99
CA ARG A 99 18.79 -12.20 -11.70
C ARG A 99 17.88 -13.05 -12.59
N HIS A 100 18.45 -14.17 -13.05
CA HIS A 100 17.79 -15.24 -13.77
C HIS A 100 17.63 -16.49 -12.89
N TYR A 101 16.55 -17.26 -13.10
CA TYR A 101 16.30 -18.54 -12.48
C TYR A 101 15.75 -19.52 -13.52
N ASP A 102 16.44 -20.65 -13.75
CA ASP A 102 16.02 -21.64 -14.75
C ASP A 102 14.78 -22.44 -14.33
N ASN A 103 14.55 -22.59 -13.02
CA ASN A 103 13.44 -23.37 -12.48
C ASN A 103 12.93 -22.83 -11.14
N VAL A 104 11.86 -22.05 -11.21
CA VAL A 104 11.13 -21.53 -10.05
C VAL A 104 10.16 -22.59 -9.56
N THR A 105 10.23 -22.87 -8.26
CA THR A 105 9.40 -23.86 -7.58
C THR A 105 8.71 -23.21 -6.39
N PHE A 106 7.62 -23.83 -5.91
CA PHE A 106 6.97 -23.39 -4.67
C PHE A 106 7.94 -23.31 -3.49
N SER A 107 8.96 -24.17 -3.43
CA SER A 107 9.93 -24.19 -2.34
C SER A 107 10.94 -23.04 -2.39
N ASN A 108 11.18 -22.44 -3.56
CA ASN A 108 12.18 -21.37 -3.71
C ASN A 108 11.56 -19.98 -3.96
N ILE A 109 10.28 -19.89 -4.34
CA ILE A 109 9.64 -18.62 -4.72
C ILE A 109 9.74 -17.56 -3.61
N ASP A 110 9.57 -17.94 -2.34
CA ASP A 110 9.70 -17.02 -1.20
C ASP A 110 11.11 -16.40 -1.13
N SER A 111 12.16 -17.18 -1.42
CA SER A 111 13.53 -16.67 -1.42
C SER A 111 13.79 -15.69 -2.57
N ILE A 112 13.18 -15.94 -3.73
CA ILE A 112 13.23 -15.06 -4.90
C ILE A 112 12.50 -13.75 -4.61
N GLN A 113 11.32 -13.82 -4.02
CA GLN A 113 10.53 -12.65 -3.62
C GLN A 113 11.26 -11.80 -2.57
N ASN A 114 11.86 -12.46 -1.56
CA ASN A 114 12.67 -11.77 -0.55
C ASN A 114 13.88 -11.08 -1.16
N PHE A 115 14.54 -11.70 -2.14
CA PHE A 115 15.61 -11.06 -2.90
C PHE A 115 15.10 -9.82 -3.65
N ALA A 116 14.02 -9.94 -4.42
CA ALA A 116 13.45 -8.83 -5.19
C ALA A 116 13.04 -7.65 -4.28
N ALA A 117 12.41 -7.94 -3.13
CA ALA A 117 11.99 -6.94 -2.15
C ALA A 117 13.16 -6.21 -1.46
N ALA A 118 14.36 -6.81 -1.42
CA ALA A 118 15.54 -6.25 -0.76
C ALA A 118 16.38 -5.31 -1.65
N LEU A 119 16.09 -5.23 -2.96
CA LEU A 119 16.81 -4.39 -3.92
C LEU A 119 16.64 -2.88 -3.62
N LYS A 120 17.70 -2.09 -3.87
CA LYS A 120 17.80 -0.64 -3.58
C LYS A 120 18.47 0.14 -4.70
#